data_AF-A0A4S2LRY1-F1
#
_entry.id   AF-A0A4S2LRY1-F1
#
_cell.length_a   1.000
_cell.length_b   1.000
_cell.length_c   1.000
_cell.angle_alpha   90.00
_cell.angle_beta   90.00
_cell.angle_gamma   90.00
#
_symmetry.space_group_name_H-M   'P 1'
#
loop_
_entity.id
_entity.type
_entity.pdbx_description
1 polymer ?
#
loop_
_entity_poly.entity_id
_entity_poly.type
_entity_poly.pdbx_seq_one_letter_code
_entity_poly.pdbx_strand_id
1 'polypeptide(L)'
;MAKLSPEQINVLSVRAYYDNKTFTNTTEMTNLLKYESQHFRCKVQLEISECIADRCWSVGLVQACDRMYLENRYGHSGSSFWEFHPLKSGRHKMVNDSDGRQYPFYSLTSSKFEIRRGVVSDSLVSLTYEDHFYPTVAWELPYYGGAKLTDVIRKQDFWVWLVAIKRSGSRSASCDVFNAKHDEVYILKTMRWRYGLHMTFDPHQPIGKRLQRIYDVQEEQPVILESNRPLPLSALSPPHCNAAQSLIWYPNNPTDKPKLLVPPKQIIVPWETWTNDMAPGRALSVKKPDQCKLVGEWAHDTEIGIDVSPVKKSGASHAWKPAPPSVDATTLSTTRSARTPSRPRG
;
A
#
# COMPACT_ATOMS: atom_id res chain seq x y z
N MET A 1 -22.42 -0.43 -33.38
CA MET A 1 -21.93 -0.90 -32.07
C MET A 1 -20.74 -0.01 -31.68
N ALA A 2 -20.72 0.53 -30.46
CA ALA A 2 -19.65 1.41 -30.01
C ALA A 2 -18.32 0.63 -29.87
N LYS A 3 -17.19 1.30 -30.03
CA LYS A 3 -15.89 0.72 -29.68
C LYS A 3 -15.78 0.67 -28.15
N LEU A 4 -15.17 -0.38 -27.60
CA LEU A 4 -14.89 -0.46 -26.17
C LEU A 4 -13.95 0.69 -25.78
N SER A 5 -14.45 1.52 -24.87
CA SER A 5 -13.74 2.54 -24.12
C SER A 5 -14.15 2.45 -22.64
N PRO A 6 -13.49 3.18 -21.72
CA PRO A 6 -13.80 3.09 -20.30
C PRO A 6 -15.26 3.40 -19.96
N GLU A 7 -15.95 4.20 -20.78
CA GLU A 7 -17.35 4.57 -20.61
C GLU A 7 -18.33 3.40 -20.81
N GLN A 8 -17.90 2.29 -21.41
CA GLN A 8 -18.71 1.06 -21.47
C GLN A 8 -18.47 0.13 -20.27
N ILE A 9 -17.58 0.49 -19.33
CA ILE A 9 -17.29 -0.30 -18.14
C ILE A 9 -17.92 0.40 -16.93
N ASN A 10 -19.17 0.02 -16.64
CA ASN A 10 -19.97 0.63 -15.58
C ASN A 10 -19.66 -0.01 -14.23
N VAL A 11 -19.20 0.78 -13.26
CA VAL A 11 -19.02 0.32 -11.89
C VAL A 11 -20.36 0.36 -11.15
N LEU A 12 -21.01 -0.80 -11.02
CA LEU A 12 -22.33 -0.89 -10.37
C LEU A 12 -22.24 -0.82 -8.85
N SER A 13 -21.26 -1.51 -8.26
CA SER A 13 -21.05 -1.47 -6.81
C SER A 13 -19.61 -1.78 -6.43
N VAL A 14 -19.17 -1.17 -5.32
CA VAL A 14 -17.89 -1.44 -4.67
C VAL A 14 -18.15 -1.60 -3.19
N ARG A 15 -17.61 -2.67 -2.59
CA ARG A 15 -17.63 -2.92 -1.16
C ARG A 15 -16.23 -3.27 -0.70
N ALA A 16 -15.73 -2.56 0.30
CA ALA A 16 -14.48 -2.84 0.98
C ALA A 16 -14.78 -2.86 2.48
N TYR A 17 -14.44 -3.94 3.18
CA TYR A 17 -14.79 -4.10 4.59
C TYR A 17 -13.87 -5.11 5.29
N TYR A 18 -13.75 -4.96 6.61
CA TYR A 18 -13.20 -6.01 7.47
C TYR A 18 -14.26 -7.06 7.74
N ASP A 19 -13.95 -8.34 7.53
CA ASP A 19 -14.91 -9.42 7.74
C ASP A 19 -15.15 -9.63 9.24
N ASN A 20 -16.36 -9.27 9.67
CA ASN A 20 -16.81 -9.38 11.06
C ASN A 20 -16.97 -10.82 11.56
N LYS A 21 -16.82 -11.83 10.69
CA LYS A 21 -16.80 -13.24 11.05
C LYS A 21 -15.38 -13.77 11.30
N THR A 22 -14.37 -12.95 11.05
CA THR A 22 -12.95 -13.30 11.20
C THR A 22 -12.33 -12.46 12.30
N PHE A 23 -11.36 -13.03 13.00
CA PHE A 23 -10.67 -12.42 14.12
C PHE A 23 -9.22 -12.89 14.15
N THR A 24 -8.34 -12.11 14.77
CA THR A 24 -6.95 -12.54 14.93
C THR A 24 -6.87 -13.81 15.77
N ASN A 25 -6.34 -14.87 15.18
CA ASN A 25 -6.11 -16.16 15.80
C ASN A 25 -4.62 -16.39 15.98
N THR A 26 -4.23 -16.97 17.12
CA THR A 26 -2.84 -17.29 17.42
C THR A 26 -2.66 -18.76 17.72
N THR A 27 -1.56 -19.35 17.29
CA THR A 27 -1.12 -20.69 17.66
C THR A 27 0.29 -20.60 18.20
N GLU A 28 0.47 -20.88 19.49
CA GLU A 28 1.79 -20.97 20.10
C GLU A 28 2.39 -22.36 19.84
N MET A 29 3.46 -22.41 19.06
CA MET A 29 4.27 -23.61 18.81
C MET A 29 5.56 -23.53 19.64
N THR A 30 6.30 -24.65 19.75
CA THR A 30 7.50 -24.75 20.59
C THR A 30 8.49 -23.60 20.42
N ASN A 31 8.80 -23.23 19.17
CA ASN A 31 9.80 -22.20 18.84
C ASN A 31 9.21 -20.95 18.17
N LEU A 32 7.94 -21.01 17.76
CA LEU A 32 7.31 -20.02 16.92
C LEU A 32 5.92 -19.65 17.44
N LEU A 33 5.58 -18.38 17.36
CA LEU A 33 4.22 -17.91 17.29
C LEU A 33 3.77 -17.96 15.84
N LYS A 34 2.58 -18.48 15.60
CA LYS A 34 1.87 -18.32 14.33
C LYS A 34 0.62 -17.51 14.60
N TYR A 35 0.27 -16.59 13.70
CA TYR A 35 -1.01 -15.91 13.78
C TYR A 35 -1.64 -15.71 12.41
N GLU A 36 -2.97 -15.63 12.41
CA GLU A 36 -3.80 -15.25 11.27
C GLU A 36 -4.57 -14.00 11.68
N SER A 37 -4.49 -12.93 10.88
CA SER A 37 -5.14 -11.66 11.18
C SER A 37 -6.63 -11.68 10.84
N GLN A 38 -7.39 -10.66 11.27
CA GLN A 38 -8.71 -10.39 10.68
C GLN A 38 -8.58 -10.20 9.17
N HIS A 39 -9.59 -10.65 8.43
CA HIS A 39 -9.61 -10.58 6.97
C HIS A 39 -10.15 -9.23 6.48
N PHE A 40 -9.48 -8.65 5.50
CA PHE A 40 -10.00 -7.60 4.64
C PHE A 40 -10.64 -8.23 3.40
N ARG A 41 -11.78 -7.69 2.95
CA ARG A 41 -12.46 -8.14 1.73
C ARG A 41 -12.80 -6.98 0.82
N CYS A 42 -12.52 -7.16 -0.47
CA CYS A 42 -12.93 -6.24 -1.53
C CYS A 42 -13.82 -6.98 -2.54
N LYS A 43 -14.97 -6.39 -2.88
CA LYS A 43 -15.94 -6.90 -3.85
C LYS A 43 -16.38 -5.79 -4.78
N VAL A 44 -16.35 -6.05 -6.07
CA VAL A 44 -16.78 -5.12 -7.12
C VAL A 44 -17.74 -5.84 -8.06
N GLN A 45 -18.82 -5.16 -8.46
CA GLN A 45 -19.68 -5.56 -9.56
C GLN A 45 -19.56 -4.54 -10.68
N LEU A 46 -19.35 -5.03 -11.90
CA LEU A 46 -19.26 -4.23 -13.11
C LEU A 46 -20.29 -4.72 -14.12
N GLU A 47 -20.79 -3.81 -14.93
CA GLU A 47 -21.49 -4.12 -16.17
C GLU A 47 -20.62 -3.64 -17.34
N ILE A 48 -20.47 -4.49 -18.34
CA ILE A 48 -19.81 -4.13 -19.59
C ILE A 48 -20.87 -4.15 -20.67
N SER A 49 -21.24 -2.97 -21.16
CA SER A 49 -22.26 -2.83 -22.20
C SER A 49 -21.79 -3.41 -23.54
N GLU A 50 -22.74 -3.81 -24.38
CA GLU A 50 -22.45 -4.37 -25.70
C GLU A 50 -21.58 -3.42 -26.56
N CYS A 51 -20.41 -3.89 -26.97
CA CYS A 51 -19.41 -3.08 -27.68
C CYS A 51 -18.46 -3.94 -28.54
N ILE A 52 -17.55 -3.29 -29.26
CA ILE A 52 -16.49 -3.95 -30.03
C ILE A 52 -15.13 -3.58 -29.43
N ALA A 53 -14.42 -4.57 -28.90
CA ALA A 53 -13.04 -4.41 -28.44
C ALA A 53 -12.07 -4.52 -29.63
N ASP A 54 -11.36 -3.43 -29.94
CA ASP A 54 -10.33 -3.35 -30.99
C ASP A 54 -9.00 -4.01 -30.56
N ARG A 55 -8.79 -4.10 -29.25
CA ARG A 55 -7.65 -4.66 -28.53
C ARG A 55 -8.14 -5.58 -27.42
N CYS A 56 -7.22 -6.34 -26.83
CA CYS A 56 -7.50 -7.00 -25.56
C CYS A 56 -7.51 -5.96 -24.42
N TRP A 57 -8.41 -6.17 -23.46
CA TRP A 57 -8.46 -5.39 -22.24
C TRP A 57 -8.43 -6.30 -21.03
N SER A 58 -7.91 -5.80 -19.92
CA SER A 58 -8.05 -6.43 -18.62
C SER A 58 -8.65 -5.45 -17.63
N VAL A 59 -9.66 -5.88 -16.87
CA VAL A 59 -10.28 -5.08 -15.82
C VAL A 59 -10.05 -5.78 -14.50
N GLY A 60 -9.49 -5.11 -13.51
CA GLY A 60 -9.12 -5.79 -12.28
C GLY A 60 -8.70 -4.88 -11.13
N LEU A 61 -8.47 -5.51 -9.99
CA LEU A 61 -8.07 -4.88 -8.74
C LEU A 61 -6.56 -4.96 -8.57
N VAL A 62 -5.94 -3.81 -8.38
CA VAL A 62 -4.53 -3.62 -8.06
C VAL A 62 -4.44 -3.16 -6.60
N GLN A 63 -3.69 -3.86 -5.77
CA GLN A 63 -3.37 -3.42 -4.42
C GLN A 63 -1.89 -3.06 -4.32
N ALA A 64 -1.57 -2.02 -3.55
CA ALA A 64 -0.20 -1.67 -3.20
C ALA A 64 -0.11 -1.12 -1.78
N CYS A 65 1.00 -1.42 -1.11
CA CYS A 65 1.31 -0.93 0.23
C CYS A 65 2.12 0.36 0.15
N ASP A 66 1.65 1.44 0.77
CA ASP A 66 2.35 2.75 0.82
C ASP A 66 2.99 3.02 2.18
N ARG A 67 2.57 2.31 3.23
CA ARG A 67 3.18 2.39 4.56
C ARG A 67 3.25 1.02 5.20
N MET A 68 4.42 0.70 5.74
CA MET A 68 4.67 -0.53 6.48
C MET A 68 5.45 -0.24 7.77
N TYR A 69 4.94 -0.74 8.88
CA TYR A 69 5.64 -0.86 10.14
C TYR A 69 5.31 -2.22 10.75
N LEU A 70 6.29 -3.12 10.81
CA LEU A 70 6.09 -4.48 11.27
C LEU A 70 7.25 -4.88 12.18
N GLU A 71 7.05 -4.69 13.48
CA GLU A 71 8.04 -4.88 14.55
C GLU A 71 7.73 -6.16 15.34
N ASN A 72 8.74 -7.02 15.49
CA ASN A 72 8.75 -8.04 16.53
C ASN A 72 9.73 -7.57 17.61
N ARG A 73 9.22 -7.21 18.79
CA ARG A 73 10.03 -6.67 19.89
C ARG A 73 10.46 -7.78 20.83
N TYR A 74 11.72 -7.77 21.23
CA TYR A 74 12.31 -8.77 22.12
C TYR A 74 12.73 -8.15 23.45
N GLY A 75 11.78 -7.50 24.14
CA GLY A 75 12.02 -6.80 25.40
C GLY A 75 13.07 -5.69 25.27
N HIS A 76 14.02 -5.66 26.20
CA HIS A 76 15.10 -4.66 26.21
C HIS A 76 16.26 -4.97 25.26
N SER A 77 16.28 -6.14 24.62
CA SER A 77 17.39 -6.56 23.75
C SER A 77 17.40 -5.84 22.40
N GLY A 78 16.21 -5.53 21.86
CA GLY A 78 16.05 -4.94 20.53
C GLY A 78 14.79 -5.43 19.83
N SER A 79 14.72 -5.17 18.52
CA SER A 79 13.58 -5.52 17.69
C SER A 79 14.01 -6.03 16.32
N SER A 80 13.24 -6.96 15.74
CA SER A 80 13.34 -7.25 14.31
C SER A 80 12.21 -6.58 13.54
N PHE A 81 12.53 -6.02 12.37
CA PHE A 81 11.56 -5.34 11.52
C PHE A 81 11.48 -6.04 10.17
N TRP A 82 10.26 -6.30 9.72
CA TRP A 82 10.03 -6.53 8.30
C TRP A 82 9.98 -5.19 7.58
N GLU A 83 10.79 -5.05 6.55
CA GLU A 83 10.99 -3.79 5.85
C GLU A 83 11.00 -4.00 4.34
N PHE A 84 10.37 -3.06 3.62
CA PHE A 84 10.46 -2.95 2.17
C PHE A 84 11.53 -1.92 1.82
N HIS A 85 12.65 -2.36 1.23
CA HIS A 85 13.68 -1.44 0.73
C HIS A 85 13.14 -0.34 -0.20
N PRO A 86 12.20 -0.61 -1.14
CA PRO A 86 11.66 0.43 -2.00
C PRO A 86 11.00 1.60 -1.25
N LEU A 87 10.27 1.32 -0.17
CA LEU A 87 9.66 2.37 0.68
C LEU A 87 10.70 3.02 1.58
N LYS A 88 11.55 2.23 2.24
CA LYS A 88 12.56 2.72 3.19
C LYS A 88 13.59 3.64 2.54
N SER A 89 13.98 3.35 1.30
CA SER A 89 14.89 4.19 0.51
C SER A 89 14.20 5.42 -0.12
N GLY A 90 12.86 5.52 -0.05
CA GLY A 90 12.09 6.59 -0.67
C GLY A 90 12.05 6.54 -2.21
N ARG A 91 12.50 5.44 -2.82
CA ARG A 91 12.57 5.29 -4.29
C ARG A 91 11.23 5.00 -4.91
N HIS A 92 10.42 4.19 -4.23
CA HIS A 92 9.04 3.92 -4.62
C HIS A 92 8.09 4.59 -3.65
N LYS A 93 6.98 5.13 -4.16
CA LYS A 93 5.89 5.60 -3.29
C LYS A 93 5.16 4.41 -2.68
N MET A 94 5.10 3.30 -3.40
CA MET A 94 4.35 2.10 -3.01
C MET A 94 5.03 0.80 -3.46
N VAL A 95 4.62 -0.33 -2.88
CA VAL A 95 5.03 -1.67 -3.34
C VAL A 95 3.79 -2.45 -3.72
N ASN A 96 3.75 -2.96 -4.96
CA ASN A 96 2.65 -3.78 -5.45
C ASN A 96 2.42 -5.01 -4.55
N ASP A 97 1.17 -5.41 -4.36
CA ASP A 97 0.81 -6.53 -3.49
C ASP A 97 0.16 -7.70 -4.25
N SER A 98 0.68 -7.99 -5.44
CA SER A 98 0.27 -9.17 -6.21
C SER A 98 0.86 -10.48 -5.67
N ASP A 99 0.34 -11.58 -6.21
CA ASP A 99 0.89 -12.93 -6.03
C ASP A 99 2.31 -13.13 -6.61
N GLY A 100 2.85 -12.14 -7.33
CA GLY A 100 4.17 -12.16 -7.95
C GLY A 100 4.28 -13.03 -9.21
N ARG A 101 3.19 -13.66 -9.66
CA ARG A 101 3.14 -14.48 -10.89
C ARG A 101 2.83 -13.61 -12.11
N GLN A 102 1.93 -12.64 -11.95
CA GLN A 102 1.63 -11.63 -12.97
C GLN A 102 1.32 -10.30 -12.30
N TYR A 103 1.78 -9.23 -12.95
CA TYR A 103 1.46 -7.86 -12.56
C TYR A 103 0.39 -7.29 -13.50
N PRO A 104 -0.45 -6.35 -13.04
CA PRO A 104 -0.42 -5.70 -11.72
C PRO A 104 -1.45 -6.22 -10.70
N PHE A 105 -2.33 -7.11 -11.12
CA PHE A 105 -3.52 -7.48 -10.35
C PHE A 105 -3.19 -8.32 -9.12
N TYR A 106 -3.99 -8.17 -8.06
CA TYR A 106 -3.79 -8.88 -6.79
C TYR A 106 -3.80 -10.41 -6.96
N SER A 107 -4.79 -10.94 -7.69
CA SER A 107 -4.98 -12.36 -7.96
C SER A 107 -5.44 -12.60 -9.41
N LEU A 108 -4.98 -13.70 -10.00
CA LEU A 108 -5.33 -14.10 -11.35
C LEU A 108 -6.74 -14.65 -11.52
N THR A 109 -7.32 -15.21 -10.46
CA THR A 109 -8.55 -16.01 -10.56
C THR A 109 -9.80 -15.20 -10.25
N SER A 110 -9.73 -14.28 -9.30
CA SER A 110 -10.91 -13.61 -8.76
C SER A 110 -10.86 -12.09 -8.84
N SER A 111 -9.68 -11.50 -9.01
CA SER A 111 -9.51 -10.04 -8.99
C SER A 111 -9.27 -9.44 -10.37
N LYS A 112 -9.45 -10.21 -11.45
CA LYS A 112 -9.25 -9.79 -12.84
C LYS A 112 -10.29 -10.43 -13.76
N PHE A 113 -10.71 -9.69 -14.77
CA PHE A 113 -11.49 -10.13 -15.91
C PHE A 113 -10.79 -9.73 -17.21
N GLU A 114 -10.77 -10.63 -18.19
CA GLU A 114 -10.12 -10.42 -19.49
C GLU A 114 -11.17 -10.27 -20.59
N ILE A 115 -11.06 -9.18 -21.36
CA ILE A 115 -11.93 -8.90 -22.50
C ILE A 115 -11.09 -9.13 -23.76
N ARG A 116 -11.46 -10.14 -24.54
CA ARG A 116 -10.79 -10.45 -25.81
C ARG A 116 -11.22 -9.46 -26.89
N ARG A 117 -10.35 -9.27 -27.87
CA ARG A 117 -10.67 -8.53 -29.10
C ARG A 117 -11.89 -9.15 -29.79
N GLY A 118 -12.82 -8.32 -30.26
CA GLY A 118 -14.02 -8.76 -30.97
C GLY A 118 -15.31 -8.16 -30.39
N VAL A 119 -16.44 -8.80 -30.70
CA VAL A 119 -17.74 -8.43 -30.13
C VAL A 119 -17.75 -8.81 -28.65
N VAL A 120 -18.14 -7.86 -27.81
CA VAL A 120 -18.33 -8.02 -26.37
C VAL A 120 -19.82 -7.91 -26.12
N SER A 121 -20.43 -9.01 -25.67
CA SER A 121 -21.83 -9.01 -25.27
C SER A 121 -22.01 -8.29 -23.93
N ASP A 122 -23.23 -7.82 -23.68
CA ASP A 122 -23.60 -7.30 -22.38
C ASP A 122 -23.29 -8.32 -21.28
N SER A 123 -22.49 -7.92 -20.29
CA SER A 123 -21.88 -8.83 -19.33
C SER A 123 -21.82 -8.24 -17.93
N LEU A 124 -22.28 -9.01 -16.94
CA LEU A 124 -22.08 -8.71 -15.53
C LEU A 124 -20.81 -9.40 -15.03
N VAL A 125 -19.87 -8.63 -14.47
CA VAL A 125 -18.58 -9.11 -13.99
C VAL A 125 -18.46 -8.88 -12.49
N SER A 126 -18.10 -9.94 -11.76
CA SER A 126 -17.84 -9.90 -10.33
C SER A 126 -16.36 -10.08 -10.05
N LEU A 127 -15.72 -9.07 -9.45
CA LEU A 127 -14.34 -9.13 -9.00
C LEU A 127 -14.29 -9.15 -7.47
N THR A 128 -13.44 -10.00 -6.91
CA THR A 128 -13.27 -10.10 -5.46
C THR A 128 -11.85 -10.52 -5.09
N TYR A 129 -11.39 -10.08 -3.93
CA TYR A 129 -10.29 -10.73 -3.24
C TYR A 129 -10.42 -10.58 -1.73
N GLU A 130 -9.63 -11.38 -1.04
CA GLU A 130 -9.46 -11.37 0.39
C GLU A 130 -7.97 -11.22 0.69
N ASP A 131 -7.67 -10.42 1.71
CA ASP A 131 -6.31 -10.26 2.21
C ASP A 131 -6.30 -10.41 3.73
N HIS A 132 -5.33 -11.16 4.22
CA HIS A 132 -5.08 -11.39 5.62
C HIS A 132 -3.62 -11.82 5.82
N PHE A 133 -3.12 -11.57 7.02
CA PHE A 133 -1.73 -11.81 7.35
C PHE A 133 -1.58 -13.12 8.10
N TYR A 134 -0.69 -13.97 7.60
CA TYR A 134 -0.44 -15.30 8.16
C TYR A 134 1.06 -15.59 8.41
N PRO A 135 1.77 -14.78 9.21
CA PRO A 135 3.20 -15.00 9.42
C PRO A 135 3.49 -15.97 10.57
N THR A 136 4.76 -16.36 10.65
CA THR A 136 5.35 -16.97 11.84
C THR A 136 6.42 -16.05 12.42
N VAL A 137 6.51 -16.00 13.75
CA VAL A 137 7.44 -15.16 14.51
C VAL A 137 8.19 -16.04 15.50
N ALA A 138 9.51 -15.90 15.57
CA ALA A 138 10.31 -16.66 16.53
C ALA A 138 10.09 -16.14 17.96
N TRP A 139 9.86 -17.06 18.90
CA TRP A 139 9.78 -16.72 20.33
C TRP A 139 11.10 -16.19 20.88
N GLU A 140 12.21 -16.67 20.34
CA GLU A 140 13.54 -16.42 20.85
C GLU A 140 14.54 -16.26 19.71
N LEU A 141 15.49 -15.34 19.86
CA LEU A 141 16.61 -15.17 18.94
C LEU A 141 17.86 -15.84 19.52
N PRO A 142 18.20 -17.09 19.10
CA PRO A 142 19.27 -17.86 19.73
C PRO A 142 20.66 -17.23 19.56
N TYR A 143 20.85 -16.42 18.52
CA TYR A 143 22.13 -15.75 18.23
C TYR A 143 22.32 -14.43 18.99
N TYR A 144 21.38 -14.01 19.85
CA TYR A 144 21.49 -12.79 20.65
C TYR A 144 21.06 -13.05 22.10
N GLY A 145 21.78 -13.96 22.76
CA GLY A 145 21.60 -14.24 24.19
C GLY A 145 20.21 -14.77 24.58
N GLY A 146 19.48 -15.34 23.63
CA GLY A 146 18.12 -15.82 23.87
C GLY A 146 17.10 -14.71 24.09
N ALA A 147 17.24 -13.58 23.38
CA ALA A 147 16.28 -12.48 23.43
C ALA A 147 14.87 -13.00 23.13
N LYS A 148 13.90 -12.70 24.00
CA LYS A 148 12.55 -13.29 23.96
C LYS A 148 11.49 -12.29 23.51
N LEU A 149 10.57 -12.75 22.67
CA LEU A 149 9.49 -11.96 22.09
C LEU A 149 8.56 -11.43 23.19
N THR A 150 8.32 -10.13 23.19
CA THR A 150 7.37 -9.45 24.08
C THR A 150 6.22 -8.81 23.31
N ASP A 151 6.45 -8.39 22.06
CA ASP A 151 5.44 -7.74 21.24
C ASP A 151 5.53 -8.14 19.78
N VAL A 152 4.37 -8.19 19.13
CA VAL A 152 4.24 -8.14 17.67
C VAL A 152 3.38 -6.93 17.35
N ILE A 153 3.93 -5.99 16.59
CA ILE A 153 3.26 -4.73 16.22
C ILE A 153 3.24 -4.62 14.71
N ARG A 154 2.04 -4.49 14.16
CA ARG A 154 1.78 -4.31 12.73
C ARG A 154 0.96 -3.05 12.51
N LYS A 155 1.43 -2.19 11.61
CA LYS A 155 0.68 -1.08 11.06
C LYS A 155 0.97 -1.01 9.57
N GLN A 156 -0.04 -1.17 8.75
CA GLN A 156 0.09 -1.07 7.31
C GLN A 156 -1.07 -0.33 6.68
N ASP A 157 -0.75 0.39 5.62
CA ASP A 157 -1.71 1.11 4.81
C ASP A 157 -1.62 0.58 3.38
N PHE A 158 -2.79 0.42 2.76
CA PHE A 158 -2.93 -0.11 1.43
C PHE A 158 -3.87 0.75 0.60
N TRP A 159 -3.47 0.96 -0.64
CA TRP A 159 -4.33 1.50 -1.69
C TRP A 159 -4.78 0.39 -2.61
N VAL A 160 -6.01 0.53 -3.09
CA VAL A 160 -6.61 -0.40 -4.04
C VAL A 160 -7.18 0.42 -5.20
N TRP A 161 -6.85 0.03 -6.43
CA TRP A 161 -7.44 0.59 -7.63
C TRP A 161 -8.18 -0.48 -8.40
N LEU A 162 -9.40 -0.17 -8.77
CA LEU A 162 -10.06 -0.83 -9.89
C LEU A 162 -9.58 -0.14 -11.16
N VAL A 163 -8.91 -0.89 -12.03
CA VAL A 163 -8.35 -0.37 -13.28
C VAL A 163 -8.84 -1.16 -14.48
N ALA A 164 -9.00 -0.47 -15.61
CA ALA A 164 -9.10 -1.07 -16.93
C ALA A 164 -7.80 -0.80 -17.69
N ILE A 165 -7.20 -1.84 -18.26
CA ILE A 165 -5.94 -1.75 -18.99
C ILE A 165 -6.19 -2.18 -20.43
N LYS A 166 -6.03 -1.24 -21.36
CA LYS A 166 -6.08 -1.50 -22.80
C LYS A 166 -4.69 -1.92 -23.27
N ARG A 167 -4.58 -3.11 -23.86
CA ARG A 167 -3.29 -3.66 -24.32
C ARG A 167 -2.85 -2.99 -25.62
N SER A 168 -1.56 -2.67 -25.71
CA SER A 168 -0.98 -2.10 -26.93
C SER A 168 -0.89 -3.12 -28.08
N GLY A 169 -0.64 -4.39 -27.75
CA GLY A 169 -0.37 -5.46 -28.72
C GLY A 169 -1.55 -5.77 -29.64
N SER A 170 -1.38 -5.50 -30.94
CA SER A 170 -2.37 -5.83 -31.99
C SER A 170 -2.34 -7.30 -32.42
N ARG A 171 -1.27 -8.04 -32.10
CA ARG A 171 -0.90 -9.30 -32.78
C ARG A 171 -0.84 -10.53 -31.88
N SER A 172 -0.96 -10.38 -30.56
CA SER A 172 -1.03 -11.54 -29.67
C SER A 172 -2.49 -11.98 -29.51
N ALA A 173 -2.76 -13.27 -29.73
CA ALA A 173 -4.03 -13.89 -29.40
C ALA A 173 -4.25 -14.02 -27.87
N SER A 174 -3.20 -13.71 -27.08
CA SER A 174 -3.24 -13.69 -25.63
C SER A 174 -3.10 -12.27 -25.08
N CYS A 175 -3.80 -11.97 -23.99
CA CYS A 175 -3.74 -10.69 -23.27
C CYS A 175 -2.43 -10.51 -22.48
N ASP A 176 -1.36 -11.20 -22.88
CA ASP A 176 -0.29 -11.60 -21.97
C ASP A 176 0.72 -10.48 -21.70
N VAL A 177 0.91 -10.28 -20.40
CA VAL A 177 1.88 -9.44 -19.70
C VAL A 177 1.65 -7.94 -19.88
N PHE A 178 1.39 -7.27 -18.75
CA PHE A 178 1.31 -5.82 -18.68
C PHE A 178 2.61 -5.15 -19.10
N ASN A 179 2.50 -4.17 -19.99
CA ASN A 179 3.61 -3.33 -20.40
C ASN A 179 3.33 -1.87 -20.06
N ALA A 180 3.90 -1.41 -18.96
CA ALA A 180 3.78 -0.04 -18.47
C ALA A 180 4.10 1.07 -19.47
N LYS A 181 4.94 0.81 -20.48
CA LYS A 181 5.34 1.83 -21.48
C LYS A 181 4.34 1.99 -22.62
N HIS A 182 3.50 0.98 -22.84
CA HIS A 182 2.69 0.89 -24.06
C HIS A 182 1.21 0.65 -23.79
N ASP A 183 0.86 0.01 -22.67
CA ASP A 183 -0.52 -0.21 -22.29
C ASP A 183 -1.13 1.07 -21.71
N GLU A 184 -2.38 1.33 -22.05
CA GLU A 184 -3.13 2.45 -21.51
C GLU A 184 -3.86 1.99 -20.25
N VAL A 185 -3.70 2.72 -19.15
CA VAL A 185 -4.30 2.40 -17.86
C VAL A 185 -5.37 3.43 -17.52
N TYR A 186 -6.56 2.96 -17.22
CA TYR A 186 -7.72 3.77 -16.87
C TYR A 186 -8.16 3.45 -15.44
N ILE A 187 -8.30 4.46 -14.60
CA ILE A 187 -8.64 4.31 -13.18
C ILE A 187 -10.15 4.48 -13.02
N LEU A 188 -10.84 3.39 -12.69
CA LEU A 188 -12.29 3.37 -12.55
C LEU A 188 -12.73 3.70 -11.13
N LYS A 189 -12.00 3.22 -10.11
CA LYS A 189 -12.27 3.52 -8.70
C LYS A 189 -11.02 3.37 -7.83
N THR A 190 -10.89 4.22 -6.81
CA THR A 190 -9.87 4.11 -5.77
C THR A 190 -10.48 3.81 -4.41
N MET A 191 -9.84 2.93 -3.64
CA MET A 191 -10.15 2.61 -2.25
C MET A 191 -8.88 2.65 -1.40
N ARG A 192 -9.05 2.74 -0.09
CA ARG A 192 -7.96 2.64 0.90
C ARG A 192 -8.41 1.81 2.09
N TRP A 193 -7.51 1.00 2.62
CA TRP A 193 -7.71 0.35 3.91
C TRP A 193 -6.43 0.40 4.74
N ARG A 194 -6.57 0.28 6.07
CA ARG A 194 -5.48 0.41 7.03
C ARG A 194 -5.62 -0.63 8.12
N TYR A 195 -4.55 -1.37 8.37
CA TYR A 195 -4.56 -2.45 9.34
C TYR A 195 -3.61 -2.19 10.49
N GLY A 196 -4.14 -2.23 11.71
CA GLY A 196 -3.40 -2.17 12.96
C GLY A 196 -3.59 -3.44 13.77
N LEU A 197 -2.49 -4.02 14.23
CA LEU A 197 -2.48 -5.15 15.16
C LEU A 197 -1.33 -4.98 16.16
N HIS A 198 -1.61 -5.14 17.44
CA HIS A 198 -0.60 -5.23 18.49
C HIS A 198 -0.91 -6.40 19.40
N MET A 199 0.02 -7.33 19.52
CA MET A 199 -0.05 -8.43 20.48
C MET A 199 1.07 -8.31 21.49
N THR A 200 0.76 -8.63 22.75
CA THR A 200 1.71 -8.60 23.87
C THR A 200 1.86 -9.99 24.47
N PHE A 201 3.07 -10.33 24.89
CA PHE A 201 3.45 -11.66 25.36
C PHE A 201 4.25 -11.58 26.65
N ASP A 202 3.99 -12.49 27.58
CA ASP A 202 4.86 -12.76 28.74
C ASP A 202 5.77 -13.95 28.40
N PRO A 203 7.06 -13.73 28.14
CA PRO A 203 7.99 -14.78 27.77
C PRO A 203 8.35 -15.73 28.93
N HIS A 204 7.93 -15.44 30.16
CA HIS A 204 8.13 -16.31 31.32
C HIS A 204 7.01 -17.34 31.50
N GLN A 205 5.88 -17.18 30.79
CA GLN A 205 4.83 -18.19 30.77
C GLN A 205 5.21 -19.38 29.88
N PRO A 206 4.67 -20.57 30.20
CA PRO A 206 4.77 -21.71 29.29
C PRO A 206 4.05 -21.42 27.96
N ILE A 207 4.47 -22.13 26.92
CA ILE A 207 3.79 -22.15 25.62
C ILE A 207 2.30 -22.46 25.82
N GLY A 208 1.44 -21.73 25.12
CA GLY A 208 -0.01 -21.75 25.26
C GLY A 208 -0.56 -20.74 26.27
N LYS A 209 0.31 -20.05 27.02
CA LYS A 209 -0.07 -19.02 27.99
C LYS A 209 0.76 -17.73 27.88
N ARG A 210 1.58 -17.59 26.84
CA ARG A 210 2.42 -16.39 26.67
C ARG A 210 1.60 -15.20 26.24
N LEU A 211 0.66 -15.38 25.32
CA LEU A 211 -0.21 -14.31 24.85
C LEU A 211 -0.97 -13.66 26.02
N GLN A 212 -0.76 -12.36 26.21
CA GLN A 212 -1.43 -11.57 27.24
C GLN A 212 -2.62 -10.81 26.68
N ARG A 213 -2.43 -10.11 25.56
CA ARG A 213 -3.47 -9.26 24.93
C ARG A 213 -3.28 -9.17 23.42
N ILE A 214 -4.40 -9.05 22.72
CA ILE A 214 -4.49 -8.73 21.29
C ILE A 214 -5.29 -7.41 21.16
N TYR A 215 -4.68 -6.42 20.52
CA TYR A 215 -5.32 -5.17 20.11
C TYR A 215 -5.45 -5.19 18.59
N ASP A 216 -6.63 -5.56 18.09
CA ASP A 216 -6.94 -5.74 16.66
C ASP A 216 -8.26 -5.02 16.29
N VAL A 217 -8.47 -3.85 16.91
CA VAL A 217 -9.63 -3.00 16.59
C VAL A 217 -9.17 -1.94 15.60
N GLN A 218 -9.76 -1.96 14.41
CA GLN A 218 -9.43 -1.03 13.35
C GLN A 218 -10.11 0.33 13.61
N GLU A 219 -9.31 1.39 13.76
CA GLU A 219 -9.80 2.75 14.05
C GLU A 219 -10.65 3.31 12.90
N GLU A 220 -10.31 2.98 11.67
CA GLU A 220 -10.99 3.43 10.45
C GLU A 220 -11.51 2.22 9.66
N GLN A 221 -12.75 2.30 9.17
CA GLN A 221 -13.25 1.35 8.17
C GLN A 221 -12.58 1.62 6.81
N PRO A 222 -12.51 0.61 5.91
CA PRO A 222 -12.04 0.83 4.56
C PRO A 222 -12.85 1.92 3.86
N VAL A 223 -12.17 2.80 3.13
CA VAL A 223 -12.76 3.98 2.49
C VAL A 223 -12.81 3.77 0.99
N ILE A 224 -13.96 4.01 0.39
CA ILE A 224 -14.15 4.10 -1.06
C ILE A 224 -14.12 5.60 -1.41
N LEU A 225 -13.16 6.04 -2.23
CA LEU A 225 -12.98 7.46 -2.48
C LEU A 225 -14.03 7.99 -3.47
N GLU A 226 -14.48 9.23 -3.27
CA GLU A 226 -15.34 9.93 -4.23
C GLU A 226 -14.60 10.27 -5.52
N SER A 227 -13.33 10.66 -5.41
CA SER A 227 -12.44 10.99 -6.54
C SER A 227 -11.24 10.06 -6.54
N ASN A 228 -10.83 9.64 -7.74
CA ASN A 228 -9.73 8.71 -7.87
C ASN A 228 -8.39 9.36 -7.54
N ARG A 229 -7.43 8.52 -7.14
CA ARG A 229 -6.03 8.95 -6.98
C ARG A 229 -5.18 8.51 -8.15
N PRO A 230 -4.16 9.32 -8.53
CA PRO A 230 -3.12 8.90 -9.44
C PRO A 230 -2.51 7.57 -8.99
N LEU A 231 -2.17 6.72 -9.96
CA LEU A 231 -1.66 5.39 -9.74
C LEU A 231 -0.14 5.41 -9.94
N PRO A 232 0.67 5.21 -8.87
CA PRO A 232 2.11 5.12 -9.02
C PRO A 232 2.49 3.92 -9.88
N LEU A 233 3.51 4.07 -10.72
CA LEU A 233 4.01 3.00 -11.56
C LEU A 233 4.47 1.80 -10.71
N SER A 234 4.98 2.06 -9.51
CA SER A 234 5.43 1.03 -8.57
C SER A 234 4.29 0.16 -8.03
N ALA A 235 3.04 0.64 -8.09
CA ALA A 235 1.87 -0.15 -7.78
C ALA A 235 1.53 -1.17 -8.88
N LEU A 236 2.13 -1.06 -10.07
CA LEU A 236 1.85 -1.95 -11.22
C LEU A 236 3.01 -2.85 -11.64
N SER A 237 4.13 -2.77 -10.92
CA SER A 237 5.38 -3.37 -11.36
C SER A 237 6.06 -4.13 -10.22
N PRO A 238 7.01 -5.03 -10.56
CA PRO A 238 7.85 -5.62 -9.54
C PRO A 238 8.71 -4.57 -8.81
N PRO A 239 9.13 -4.86 -7.56
CA PRO A 239 8.83 -6.07 -6.81
C PRO A 239 7.45 -6.02 -6.16
N HIS A 240 6.90 -7.20 -5.86
CA HIS A 240 5.73 -7.30 -4.97
C HIS A 240 6.14 -7.40 -3.49
N CYS A 241 5.24 -7.07 -2.56
CA CYS A 241 5.48 -6.98 -1.12
C CYS A 241 6.27 -8.18 -0.57
N ASN A 242 5.79 -9.40 -0.85
CA ASN A 242 6.38 -10.64 -0.33
C ASN A 242 7.80 -10.92 -0.88
N ALA A 243 8.15 -10.42 -2.06
CA ALA A 243 9.49 -10.56 -2.62
C ALA A 243 10.44 -9.40 -2.22
N ALA A 244 9.90 -8.21 -1.98
CA ALA A 244 10.65 -7.03 -1.57
C ALA A 244 11.05 -7.03 -0.08
N GLN A 245 10.32 -7.79 0.73
CA GLN A 245 10.50 -7.78 2.19
C GLN A 245 11.81 -8.40 2.65
N SER A 246 12.38 -7.80 3.68
CA SER A 246 13.52 -8.31 4.42
C SER A 246 13.25 -8.21 5.92
N LEU A 247 13.74 -9.19 6.69
CA LEU A 247 13.65 -9.15 8.16
C LEU A 247 15.01 -8.78 8.72
N ILE A 248 15.12 -7.65 9.41
CA ILE A 248 16.38 -7.16 9.96
C ILE A 248 16.26 -7.00 11.47
N TRP A 249 17.19 -7.59 12.20
CA TRP A 249 17.38 -7.39 13.63
C TRP A 249 18.16 -6.10 13.90
N TYR A 250 17.63 -5.28 14.80
CA TYR A 250 18.26 -4.07 15.32
C TYR A 250 18.41 -4.20 16.84
N PRO A 251 19.63 -4.41 17.35
CA PRO A 251 19.87 -4.46 18.79
C PRO A 251 19.73 -3.07 19.40
N ASN A 252 19.24 -3.01 20.64
CA ASN A 252 19.18 -1.76 21.41
C ASN A 252 20.57 -1.29 21.85
N ASN A 253 21.50 -2.22 22.06
CA ASN A 253 22.88 -1.87 22.36
C ASN A 253 23.54 -1.23 21.12
N PRO A 254 23.96 0.05 21.17
CA PRO A 254 24.49 0.75 20.01
C PRO A 254 25.84 0.20 19.51
N THR A 255 26.57 -0.57 20.32
CA THR A 255 27.82 -1.21 19.89
C THR A 255 27.57 -2.41 18.99
N ASP A 256 26.37 -2.98 19.05
CA ASP A 256 26.02 -4.19 18.31
C ASP A 256 25.52 -3.83 16.91
N LYS A 257 25.89 -4.67 15.94
CA LYS A 257 25.55 -4.44 14.54
C LYS A 257 24.17 -5.01 14.20
N PRO A 258 23.37 -4.33 13.36
CA PRO A 258 22.17 -4.91 12.78
C PRO A 258 22.50 -6.21 12.02
N LYS A 259 21.54 -7.12 11.97
CA LYS A 259 21.71 -8.41 11.30
C LYS A 259 20.54 -8.70 10.37
N LEU A 260 20.85 -9.00 9.12
CA LEU A 260 19.86 -9.50 8.16
C LEU A 260 19.48 -10.94 8.53
N LEU A 261 18.22 -11.16 8.87
CA LEU A 261 17.68 -12.47 9.25
C LEU A 261 17.05 -13.18 8.05
N VAL A 262 16.26 -12.42 7.28
CA VAL A 262 15.64 -12.91 6.05
C VAL A 262 15.98 -11.93 4.93
N PRO A 263 16.72 -12.35 3.89
CA PRO A 263 17.02 -11.49 2.76
C PRO A 263 15.81 -11.36 1.82
N PRO A 264 15.74 -10.26 1.04
CA PRO A 264 14.71 -10.11 0.02
C PRO A 264 14.95 -11.05 -1.16
N LYS A 265 13.87 -11.44 -1.83
CA LYS A 265 13.91 -12.20 -3.09
C LYS A 265 14.09 -11.28 -4.30
N GLN A 266 13.63 -10.04 -4.20
CA GLN A 266 13.75 -9.04 -5.26
C GLN A 266 14.20 -7.70 -4.69
N ILE A 267 15.09 -7.02 -5.42
CA ILE A 267 15.63 -5.70 -5.08
C ILE A 267 15.54 -4.78 -6.30
N ILE A 268 15.59 -3.47 -6.06
CA ILE A 268 15.47 -2.42 -7.09
C ILE A 268 16.75 -1.58 -7.25
N VAL A 269 17.82 -2.00 -6.59
CA VAL A 269 19.16 -1.39 -6.67
C VAL A 269 20.21 -2.49 -6.56
N PRO A 270 21.47 -2.24 -6.96
CA PRO A 270 22.57 -3.16 -6.70
C PRO A 270 22.68 -3.50 -5.21
N TRP A 271 23.18 -4.70 -4.90
CA TRP A 271 23.20 -5.22 -3.52
C TRP A 271 23.98 -4.33 -2.54
N GLU A 272 25.08 -3.75 -2.98
CA GLU A 272 25.88 -2.85 -2.16
C GLU A 272 25.08 -1.62 -1.74
N THR A 273 24.38 -0.99 -2.68
CA THR A 273 23.44 0.11 -2.42
C THR A 273 22.33 -0.34 -1.49
N TRP A 274 21.75 -1.53 -1.71
CA TRP A 274 20.72 -2.09 -0.85
C TRP A 274 21.20 -2.23 0.60
N THR A 275 22.39 -2.78 0.83
CA THR A 275 22.94 -2.95 2.19
C THR A 275 23.18 -1.63 2.91
N ASN A 276 23.59 -0.60 2.17
CA ASN A 276 23.80 0.75 2.72
C ASN A 276 22.47 1.43 3.06
N ASP A 277 21.47 1.34 2.18
CA ASP A 277 20.15 1.94 2.37
C ASP A 277 19.41 1.30 3.57
N MET A 278 19.57 -0.01 3.77
CA MET A 278 18.85 -0.74 4.83
C MET A 278 19.46 -0.59 6.22
N ALA A 279 20.77 -0.28 6.31
CA ALA A 279 21.42 0.04 7.57
C ALA A 279 22.47 1.16 7.40
N PRO A 280 22.03 2.41 7.21
CA PRO A 280 22.94 3.55 7.03
C PRO A 280 23.87 3.69 8.23
N GLY A 281 25.19 3.78 7.97
CA GLY A 281 26.21 3.92 9.01
C GLY A 281 26.43 2.66 9.87
N ARG A 282 25.69 1.56 9.63
CA ARG A 282 25.82 0.28 10.34
C ARG A 282 25.81 -0.88 9.35
N ALA A 283 26.76 -0.87 8.42
CA ALA A 283 26.81 -1.76 7.27
C ALA A 283 26.43 -3.22 7.61
N LEU A 284 25.43 -3.74 6.90
CA LEU A 284 25.09 -5.16 6.93
C LEU A 284 26.20 -5.91 6.18
N SER A 285 27.10 -6.57 6.90
CA SER A 285 28.17 -7.36 6.30
C SER A 285 27.64 -8.71 5.80
N VAL A 286 26.82 -8.68 4.74
CA VAL A 286 26.15 -9.85 4.16
C VAL A 286 26.34 -9.93 2.66
N LYS A 287 26.64 -11.14 2.16
CA LYS A 287 26.68 -11.41 0.72
C LYS A 287 25.26 -11.46 0.16
N LYS A 288 25.11 -11.05 -1.09
CA LYS A 288 23.87 -11.18 -1.85
C LYS A 288 23.51 -12.68 -1.95
N PRO A 289 22.29 -13.10 -1.58
CA PRO A 289 21.84 -14.45 -1.86
C PRO A 289 21.67 -14.69 -3.36
N ASP A 290 22.01 -15.89 -3.85
CA ASP A 290 21.94 -16.24 -5.27
C ASP A 290 20.53 -16.07 -5.87
N GLN A 291 19.51 -16.39 -5.07
CA GLN A 291 18.09 -16.27 -5.46
C GLN A 291 17.55 -14.83 -5.48
N CYS A 292 18.31 -13.86 -5.00
CA CYS A 292 17.89 -12.46 -4.94
C CYS A 292 18.03 -11.82 -6.34
N LYS A 293 16.93 -11.38 -6.95
CA LYS A 293 16.93 -10.82 -8.31
C LYS A 293 16.84 -9.28 -8.29
N LEU A 294 17.60 -8.62 -9.15
CA LEU A 294 17.38 -7.20 -9.46
C LEU A 294 16.26 -7.12 -10.51
N VAL A 295 15.14 -6.47 -10.17
CA VAL A 295 13.92 -6.45 -11.01
C VAL A 295 13.67 -5.13 -11.74
N GLY A 296 14.61 -4.20 -11.62
CA GLY A 296 14.59 -2.90 -12.29
C GLY A 296 15.21 -1.83 -11.39
N GLU A 297 15.98 -0.92 -11.97
CA GLU A 297 16.50 0.24 -11.25
C GLU A 297 15.61 1.45 -11.53
N TRP A 298 14.94 1.91 -10.48
CA TRP A 298 14.01 3.02 -10.58
C TRP A 298 14.54 4.16 -9.72
N ALA A 299 15.00 5.23 -10.38
CA ALA A 299 15.49 6.41 -9.68
C ALA A 299 14.34 7.13 -8.96
N HIS A 300 13.18 7.24 -9.62
CA HIS A 300 11.99 7.92 -9.12
C HIS A 300 10.72 7.23 -9.61
N ASP A 301 9.70 7.23 -8.76
CA ASP A 301 8.38 6.66 -9.05
C ASP A 301 7.46 7.70 -9.71
N THR A 302 6.91 7.34 -10.87
CA THR A 302 6.07 8.22 -11.70
C THR A 302 4.61 7.87 -11.56
N GLU A 303 3.73 8.88 -11.54
CA GLU A 303 2.30 8.66 -11.57
C GLU A 303 1.82 8.42 -13.00
N ILE A 304 0.96 7.41 -13.17
CA ILE A 304 0.34 7.01 -14.42
C ILE A 304 -1.17 6.80 -14.21
N GLY A 305 -1.86 6.48 -15.29
CA GLY A 305 -3.29 6.20 -15.27
C GLY A 305 -4.13 7.44 -15.58
N ILE A 306 -5.20 7.22 -16.32
CA ILE A 306 -6.18 8.23 -16.73
C ILE A 306 -7.38 8.10 -15.80
N ASP A 307 -7.72 9.16 -15.04
CA ASP A 307 -8.95 9.18 -14.24
C ASP A 307 -10.16 9.34 -15.15
N VAL A 308 -11.10 8.39 -15.07
CA VAL A 308 -12.33 8.40 -15.89
C VAL A 308 -13.54 8.92 -15.14
N SER A 309 -13.35 9.41 -13.90
CA SER A 309 -14.42 10.09 -13.16
C SER A 309 -14.97 11.25 -14.00
N PRO A 310 -16.30 11.42 -14.11
CA PRO A 310 -16.86 12.52 -14.87
C PRO A 310 -16.33 13.83 -14.29
N VAL A 311 -15.63 14.61 -15.11
CA VAL A 311 -15.20 15.97 -14.76
C VAL A 311 -16.44 16.71 -14.31
N LYS A 312 -16.54 17.04 -13.02
CA LYS A 312 -17.56 17.99 -12.55
C LYS A 312 -17.36 19.24 -13.39
N LYS A 313 -18.29 19.53 -14.31
CA LYS A 313 -18.37 20.84 -14.96
C LYS A 313 -18.47 21.87 -13.84
N SER A 314 -17.38 22.51 -13.49
CA SER A 314 -17.43 23.72 -12.69
C SER A 314 -18.23 24.73 -13.51
N GLY A 315 -19.44 25.02 -13.06
CA GLY A 315 -20.27 26.04 -13.66
C GLY A 315 -19.50 27.35 -13.70
N ALA A 316 -19.42 27.95 -14.89
CA ALA A 316 -18.96 29.30 -15.04
C ALA A 316 -19.92 30.25 -14.28
N SER A 317 -19.37 31.04 -13.35
CA SER A 317 -19.59 32.48 -13.26
C SER A 317 -19.00 33.03 -11.95
N HIS A 318 -17.85 33.68 -12.06
CA HIS A 318 -17.71 34.97 -11.38
C HIS A 318 -16.80 35.85 -12.20
N ALA A 319 -17.43 36.89 -12.76
CA ALA A 319 -16.81 37.97 -13.47
C ALA A 319 -15.66 38.57 -12.65
N TRP A 320 -14.54 38.81 -13.34
CA TRP A 320 -13.53 39.77 -12.93
C TRP A 320 -14.18 41.10 -12.52
N LYS A 321 -13.84 41.59 -11.33
CA LYS A 321 -13.95 43.01 -10.99
C LYS A 321 -12.54 43.58 -10.85
N PRO A 322 -12.24 44.73 -11.48
CA PRO A 322 -10.92 45.35 -11.39
C PRO A 322 -10.70 46.02 -10.03
N ALA A 323 -9.44 46.06 -9.60
CA ALA A 323 -8.98 46.68 -8.36
C ALA A 323 -9.19 48.21 -8.34
N PRO A 324 -9.44 48.83 -7.18
CA PRO A 324 -9.45 50.28 -7.05
C PRO A 324 -8.02 50.84 -6.92
N PRO A 325 -7.78 52.11 -7.30
CA PRO A 325 -6.46 52.70 -7.29
C PRO A 325 -6.02 53.17 -5.90
N SER A 326 -4.71 53.14 -5.70
CA SER A 326 -3.95 53.72 -4.60
C SER A 326 -4.12 55.24 -4.50
N VAL A 327 -4.29 55.74 -3.28
CA VAL A 327 -4.08 57.17 -2.97
C VAL A 327 -3.25 57.28 -1.70
N ASP A 328 -2.01 57.74 -1.87
CA ASP A 328 -1.19 58.34 -0.82
C ASP A 328 -1.64 59.78 -0.59
N ALA A 329 -1.78 60.20 0.68
CA ALA A 329 -1.54 61.58 1.13
C ALA A 329 -1.54 61.68 2.68
N THR A 330 -0.33 61.70 3.23
CA THR A 330 0.21 62.57 4.28
C THR A 330 -0.70 63.38 5.25
N THR A 331 -0.34 63.21 6.54
CA THR A 331 -0.13 64.20 7.63
C THR A 331 -1.28 64.90 8.38
N LEU A 332 -1.36 64.65 9.71
CA LEU A 332 -1.16 65.55 10.87
C LEU A 332 -1.95 65.02 12.10
N SER A 333 -1.28 64.58 13.19
CA SER A 333 -1.10 65.29 14.49
C SER A 333 -2.44 65.64 15.19
N THR A 334 -2.75 65.30 16.45
CA THR A 334 -2.01 65.41 17.72
C THR A 334 -2.78 64.74 18.87
N THR A 335 -2.03 64.05 19.75
CA THR A 335 -2.13 63.93 21.23
C THR A 335 -3.42 64.21 22.03
N ARG A 336 -3.83 63.22 22.86
CA ARG A 336 -4.13 63.30 24.32
C ARG A 336 -4.49 61.89 24.84
N SER A 337 -3.67 61.22 25.63
CA SER A 337 -3.51 61.29 27.10
C SER A 337 -4.61 60.57 27.92
N ALA A 338 -4.21 59.41 28.45
CA ALA A 338 -4.35 58.93 29.85
C ALA A 338 -5.57 58.12 30.33
N ARG A 339 -5.17 57.08 31.12
CA ARG A 339 -5.84 56.37 32.24
C ARG A 339 -6.59 55.04 31.99
N THR A 340 -5.87 53.95 32.29
CA THR A 340 -6.30 52.78 33.09
C THR A 340 -6.80 53.22 34.50
N PRO A 341 -7.38 52.35 35.38
CA PRO A 341 -7.66 50.90 35.28
C PRO A 341 -9.06 50.49 35.80
N SER A 342 -9.43 49.20 35.69
CA SER A 342 -9.81 48.34 36.84
C SER A 342 -10.55 47.06 36.43
N ARG A 343 -10.05 45.92 36.93
CA ARG A 343 -10.76 44.64 37.16
C ARG A 343 -11.88 44.81 38.21
N PRO A 344 -12.89 43.92 38.26
CA PRO A 344 -12.84 42.71 39.13
C PRO A 344 -13.35 41.45 38.39
N ARG A 345 -12.70 40.28 38.54
CA ARG A 345 -13.05 39.18 39.47
C ARG A 345 -14.55 38.84 39.53
N GLY A 346 -14.88 37.74 38.84
CA GLY A 346 -15.91 36.76 39.17
C GLY A 346 -15.31 35.40 38.83
#